data_AF-A0A8T1AKB7-F1
#
_entry.id   AF-A0A8T1AKB7-F1
#
_cell.length_a   1.000
_cell.length_b   1.000
_cell.length_c   1.000
_cell.angle_alpha   90.00
_cell.angle_beta   90.00
_cell.angle_gamma   90.00
#
_symmetry.space_group_name_H-M   'P 1'
#
loop_
_entity.id
_entity.type
_entity.pdbx_description
1 polymer ?
#
loop_
_entity_poly.entity_id
_entity_poly.type
_entity_poly.pdbx_seq_one_letter_code
_entity_poly.pdbx_strand_id
1 'polypeptide(L)' 'MSEELGVWTPAHGRYVLRHNEFRSRAEFLDLQQGKHDVHAYAQRARYLVSNIVTNPMDEATKVVTFMKGLRDGPVKTYLF' A
#
# COMPACT_ATOMS: atom_id res chain seq x y z
N MET A 1 40.33 -13.54 -8.07
CA MET A 1 39.87 -13.79 -6.69
C MET A 1 39.97 -12.50 -5.90
N SER A 2 38.83 -11.84 -5.70
CA SER A 2 38.43 -11.12 -4.48
C SER A 2 37.20 -10.27 -4.83
N GLU A 3 36.03 -10.88 -4.70
CA GLU A 3 34.76 -10.18 -4.55
C GLU A 3 34.70 -9.67 -3.10
N GLU A 4 34.77 -8.36 -2.91
CA GLU A 4 34.35 -7.74 -1.65
C GLU A 4 32.83 -7.79 -1.57
N LEU A 5 32.33 -8.78 -0.83
CA LEU A 5 30.94 -8.83 -0.37
C LEU A 5 30.72 -7.68 0.61
N GLY A 6 30.19 -6.57 0.09
CA GLY A 6 29.73 -5.43 0.89
C GLY A 6 28.74 -5.89 1.95
N VAL A 7 29.15 -5.85 3.21
CA VAL A 7 28.31 -6.16 4.37
C VAL A 7 27.22 -5.09 4.45
N TRP A 8 26.02 -5.42 3.94
CA TRP A 8 24.84 -4.58 4.07
C TRP A 8 24.56 -4.32 5.55
N THR A 9 24.79 -3.09 6.01
CA THR A 9 24.57 -2.75 7.42
C THR A 9 23.06 -2.74 7.73
N PRO A 10 22.60 -3.25 8.89
CA PRO A 10 21.18 -3.32 9.26
C PRO A 10 20.46 -1.96 9.32
N ALA A 11 21.22 -0.86 9.36
CA ALA A 11 20.68 0.49 9.32
C ALA A 11 20.14 0.82 7.92
N HIS A 12 20.91 0.54 6.85
CA HIS A 12 20.50 0.82 5.47
C HIS A 12 19.22 0.08 5.09
N GLY A 13 19.10 -1.20 5.48
CA GLY A 13 17.87 -1.98 5.29
C GLY A 13 16.68 -1.33 5.99
N ARG A 14 16.84 -0.90 7.25
CA ARG A 14 15.77 -0.25 8.02
C ARG A 14 15.34 1.11 7.45
N TYR A 15 16.27 1.91 6.93
CA TYR A 15 15.94 3.20 6.30
C TYR A 15 15.19 3.02 4.98
N VAL A 16 15.64 2.10 4.11
CA VAL A 16 14.99 1.83 2.82
C VAL A 16 13.59 1.23 3.03
N LEU A 17 13.45 0.28 3.97
CA LEU A 17 12.15 -0.28 4.33
C LEU A 17 11.20 0.81 4.82
N ARG A 18 11.64 1.66 5.77
CA ARG A 18 10.82 2.78 6.30
C ARG A 18 10.42 3.77 5.21
N HIS A 19 11.32 4.09 4.27
CA HIS A 19 11.03 5.01 3.17
C HIS A 19 10.01 4.43 2.18
N ASN A 20 10.15 3.14 1.86
CA ASN A 20 9.21 2.44 0.98
C ASN A 20 7.83 2.23 1.63
N GLU A 21 7.79 2.00 2.95
CA GLU A 21 6.56 1.94 3.74
C GLU A 21 5.82 3.29 3.74
N PHE A 22 6.54 4.38 3.98
CA PHE A 22 5.96 5.73 3.97
C PHE A 22 5.37 6.06 2.59
N ARG A 23 6.08 5.74 1.52
CA ARG A 23 5.59 5.90 0.14
C ARG A 23 4.33 5.06 -0.11
N SER A 24 4.35 3.77 0.26
CA SER A 24 3.19 2.88 0.06
C SER A 24 1.96 3.37 0.83
N ARG A 25 2.17 3.92 2.03
CA ARG A 25 1.10 4.55 2.82
C ARG A 25 0.54 5.80 2.14
N ALA A 26 1.41 6.70 1.68
CA ALA A 26 0.97 7.91 0.98
C ALA A 26 0.18 7.55 -0.29
N GLU A 27 0.71 6.64 -1.11
CA GLU A 27 0.03 6.16 -2.31
C GLU A 27 -1.32 5.49 -2.01
N PHE A 28 -1.44 4.77 -0.89
CA PHE A 28 -2.70 4.16 -0.49
C PHE A 28 -3.74 5.21 -0.06
N LEU A 29 -3.32 6.24 0.69
CA LEU A 29 -4.20 7.31 1.15
C LEU A 29 -4.73 8.17 -0.01
N ASP A 30 -3.94 8.32 -1.07
CA ASP A 30 -4.31 9.05 -2.29
C ASP A 30 -4.94 8.13 -3.37
N LEU A 31 -5.14 6.84 -3.07
CA LEU A 31 -5.60 5.87 -4.06
C LEU A 31 -7.02 6.19 -4.54
N GLN A 32 -7.19 6.23 -5.86
CA GLN A 32 -8.48 6.43 -6.52
C GLN A 32 -8.65 5.36 -7.61
N GLN A 33 -9.87 4.85 -7.77
CA GLN A 33 -10.20 3.84 -8.79
C GLN A 33 -9.99 4.40 -10.20
N GLY A 34 -10.33 5.67 -10.44
CA GLY A 34 -10.13 6.33 -11.73
C GLY A 34 -10.80 5.54 -12.87
N LYS A 35 -10.04 5.17 -13.90
CA LYS A 35 -10.54 4.38 -15.04
C LYS A 35 -10.44 2.86 -14.84
N HIS A 36 -9.84 2.40 -13.74
CA HIS A 36 -9.61 0.99 -13.49
C HIS A 36 -10.91 0.26 -13.09
N ASP A 37 -11.00 -1.02 -13.43
CA ASP A 37 -12.03 -1.88 -12.87
C ASP A 37 -11.81 -2.09 -11.36
N VAL A 38 -12.86 -2.55 -10.67
CA VAL A 38 -12.84 -2.72 -9.21
C VAL A 38 -11.82 -3.78 -8.76
N HIS A 39 -11.58 -4.82 -9.56
CA HIS A 39 -10.61 -5.86 -9.19
C HIS A 39 -9.18 -5.34 -9.26
N ALA A 40 -8.82 -4.60 -10.31
CA ALA A 40 -7.52 -3.97 -10.44
C ALA A 40 -7.29 -2.92 -9.34
N TYR A 41 -8.31 -2.13 -8.99
CA TYR A 41 -8.28 -1.22 -7.85
C TYR A 41 -8.06 -1.95 -6.51
N ALA A 42 -8.81 -3.02 -6.25
CA ALA A 42 -8.66 -3.85 -5.06
C ALA A 42 -7.30 -4.56 -4.98
N GLN A 43 -6.75 -4.98 -6.11
CA GLN A 43 -5.39 -5.53 -6.17
C GLN A 43 -4.33 -4.47 -5.84
N ARG A 44 -4.45 -3.25 -6.40
CA ARG A 44 -3.53 -2.16 -6.09
C ARG A 44 -3.58 -1.77 -4.61
N ALA A 45 -4.79 -1.67 -4.05
CA ALA A 45 -5.00 -1.43 -2.62
C ALA A 45 -4.30 -2.48 -1.75
N ARG A 46 -4.52 -3.78 -2.04
CA ARG A 46 -3.88 -4.88 -1.31
C ARG A 46 -2.35 -4.85 -1.38
N TYR A 47 -1.80 -4.57 -2.56
CA TYR A 47 -0.35 -4.47 -2.75
C TYR A 47 0.26 -3.32 -1.92
N LEU A 48 -0.38 -2.15 -1.89
CA LEU A 48 0.12 -1.02 -1.12
C LEU A 48 0.04 -1.29 0.38
N VAL A 49 -1.04 -1.91 0.86
CA VAL A 49 -1.18 -2.30 2.27
C VAL A 49 -0.18 -3.38 2.66
N SER A 50 0.11 -4.36 1.80
CA SER A 50 1.07 -5.42 2.11
C SER A 50 2.50 -4.92 2.30
N ASN A 51 2.82 -3.75 1.74
CA ASN A 51 4.14 -3.14 1.91
C ASN A 51 4.31 -2.44 3.26
N ILE A 52 3.25 -2.20 4.03
CA ILE A 52 3.28 -1.46 5.31
C ILE A 52 3.31 -2.45 6.48
N VAL A 53 4.52 -2.88 6.88
CA VAL A 53 4.69 -3.99 7.83
C VAL A 53 5.01 -3.50 9.25
N THR A 54 5.84 -2.48 9.39
CA THR A 54 6.38 -2.07 10.71
C THR A 54 5.34 -1.38 11.59
N ASN A 55 4.45 -0.59 11.00
CA ASN A 55 3.35 0.07 11.68
C ASN A 55 2.10 -0.03 10.80
N PRO A 56 1.37 -1.17 10.82
CA PRO A 56 0.22 -1.37 9.94
C PRO A 56 -0.86 -0.33 10.23
N MET A 57 -1.55 0.10 9.17
CA MET A 57 -2.72 0.96 9.31
C MET A 57 -3.84 0.20 10.03
N ASP A 58 -4.68 0.90 10.78
CA ASP A 58 -5.87 0.30 11.36
C ASP A 58 -6.86 -0.08 10.26
N GLU A 59 -7.68 -1.09 10.53
CA GLU A 59 -8.58 -1.66 9.52
C GLU A 59 -9.68 -0.67 9.10
N ALA A 60 -10.15 0.16 10.03
CA ALA A 60 -11.16 1.16 9.72
C ALA A 60 -10.62 2.20 8.73
N THR A 61 -9.40 2.68 8.92
CA THR A 61 -8.74 3.59 7.97
C THR A 61 -8.56 2.90 6.61
N LYS A 62 -8.15 1.63 6.55
CA LYS A 62 -8.04 0.90 5.27
C LYS A 62 -9.38 0.85 4.53
N VAL A 63 -10.45 0.45 5.22
CA VAL A 63 -11.79 0.35 4.64
C VAL A 63 -12.30 1.73 4.19
N VAL A 64 -12.17 2.75 5.04
CA VAL A 64 -12.64 4.10 4.72
C VAL A 64 -11.88 4.70 3.54
N THR A 65 -10.56 4.57 3.50
CA THR A 65 -9.74 5.01 2.36
C THR A 65 -10.12 4.27 1.09
N PHE A 66 -10.24 2.93 1.16
CA PHE A 66 -10.64 2.12 0.01
C PHE A 66 -12.01 2.51 -0.53
N MET A 67 -12.99 2.71 0.34
CA MET A 67 -14.36 3.08 -0.07
C MET A 67 -14.43 4.51 -0.61
N LYS A 68 -13.65 5.46 -0.06
CA LYS A 68 -13.57 6.84 -0.55
C LYS A 68 -12.94 6.95 -1.94
N GLY A 69 -12.04 6.04 -2.29
CA GLY A 69 -11.38 6.04 -3.60
C GLY A 69 -12.18 5.38 -4.72
N LEU A 70 -13.32 4.74 -4.43
CA LEU A 70 -14.18 4.16 -5.48
C LEU A 70 -14.79 5.27 -6.35
N ARG A 71 -14.78 5.07 -7.67
CA ARG A 71 -15.28 6.07 -8.65
C ARG A 71 -16.79 6.27 -8.51
N ASP A 72 -17.52 5.20 -8.24
CA ASP A 72 -18.96 5.25 -8.03
C ASP A 72 -19.23 5.35 -6.53
N GLY A 73 -19.69 6.53 -6.11
CA GLY A 73 -20.24 6.70 -4.78
C GLY A 73 -21.38 5.71 -4.55
N PRO A 74 -21.68 5.43 -3.28
CA PRO A 74 -21.68 4.05 -2.80
C PRO A 74 -22.15 3.01 -3.83
N VAL A 75 -21.32 2.02 -4.12
CA VAL A 75 -21.80 0.64 -4.34
C VAL A 75 -22.47 0.20 -3.02
N LYS A 76 -23.69 0.70 -2.81
CA LYS A 76 -24.62 0.46 -1.71
C LYS A 76 -25.49 -0.77 -1.97
N THR A 77 -25.29 -1.43 -3.09
CA THR A 77 -26.00 -2.64 -3.48
C THR A 77 -24.98 -3.74 -3.64
N TYR A 78 -24.69 -4.38 -2.51
CA TYR A 78 -24.17 -5.74 -2.45
C TYR A 78 -22.78 -5.97 -3.05
N LEU A 79 -21.74 -5.71 -2.26
CA LEU A 79 -20.49 -6.45 -2.40
C LEU A 79 -20.67 -7.78 -1.65
N PHE A 80 -21.06 -8.80 -2.39
CA PHE A 80 -20.92 -10.22 -2.02
C PHE A 80 -19.51 -10.68 -2.38
#